data_AF-A0A7J4HNM5-F1
#
_entry.id   AF-A0A7J4HNM5-F1
#
_cell.length_a   1.000
_cell.length_b   1.000
_cell.length_c   1.000
_cell.angle_alpha   90.00
_cell.angle_beta   90.00
_cell.angle_gamma   90.00
#
_symmetry.space_group_name_H-M   'P 1'
#
loop_
_entity.id
_entity.type
_entity.pdbx_description
1 polymer ?
#
loop_
_entity_poly.entity_id
_entity_poly.type
_entity_poly.pdbx_seq_one_letter_code
_entity_poly.pdbx_strand_id
1 'polypeptide(L)'
;MAKRKEFTPEENQEMRDMYNLRDENGKRKYSQRDLAKHFGTNHPYVGAINKDNPETGEKFESLTEYNNYTARQRINPETGEKFESRAEYQDYNSRQIINPETGEKFRSITEYNNYRARQIINPETGEKFRSRTEYQDYNARQIINPETGEKFRSRTEYRDYNARQRINPETGENFESETEYRNYNYRKSLEDRLEE
;
A
#
# COMPACT_ATOMS: atom_id res chain seq x y z
N MET A 1 -23.44 -17.48 -25.91
CA MET A 1 -22.69 -16.98 -24.74
C MET A 1 -22.07 -18.19 -24.04
N ALA A 2 -20.74 -18.32 -24.04
CA ALA A 2 -20.08 -19.38 -23.28
C ALA A 2 -20.27 -19.09 -21.79
N LYS A 3 -20.70 -20.07 -21.00
CA LYS A 3 -20.80 -19.94 -19.54
C LYS A 3 -19.40 -19.60 -19.01
N ARG A 4 -19.27 -18.52 -18.22
CA ARG A 4 -18.04 -18.24 -17.47
C ARG A 4 -17.77 -19.47 -16.60
N LYS A 5 -16.53 -19.99 -16.65
CA LYS A 5 -16.10 -21.08 -15.76
C LYS A 5 -16.24 -20.58 -14.32
N GLU A 6 -17.12 -21.21 -13.55
CA GLU A 6 -17.24 -20.96 -12.11
C GLU A 6 -16.13 -21.76 -11.42
N PHE A 7 -15.30 -21.06 -10.64
CA PHE A 7 -14.25 -21.68 -9.83
C PHE A 7 -14.75 -21.92 -8.42
N THR A 8 -14.36 -23.06 -7.87
CA THR A 8 -14.61 -23.42 -6.47
C THR A 8 -13.84 -22.48 -5.51
N PRO A 9 -14.26 -22.35 -4.24
CA PRO A 9 -13.49 -21.66 -3.22
C PRO A 9 -12.05 -22.19 -3.11
N GLU A 10 -11.86 -23.50 -3.26
CA GLU A 10 -10.55 -24.16 -3.22
C GLU A 10 -9.67 -23.75 -4.41
N GLU A 11 -10.19 -23.74 -5.64
CA GLU A 11 -9.45 -23.26 -6.82
C GLU A 11 -9.12 -21.77 -6.71
N ASN A 12 -10.03 -20.97 -6.14
CA ASN A 12 -9.78 -19.56 -5.86
C ASN A 12 -8.68 -19.37 -4.82
N GLN A 13 -8.64 -20.22 -3.79
CA GLN A 13 -7.57 -20.21 -2.80
C GLN A 13 -6.23 -20.62 -3.40
N GLU A 14 -6.21 -21.66 -4.24
CA GLU A 14 -5.01 -22.10 -4.94
C GLU A 14 -4.44 -20.99 -5.86
N MET A 15 -5.32 -20.30 -6.60
CA MET A 15 -4.94 -19.14 -7.41
C MET A 15 -4.28 -18.03 -6.58
N ARG A 16 -4.81 -17.75 -5.38
CA ARG A 16 -4.26 -16.74 -4.46
C ARG A 16 -2.92 -17.16 -3.89
N ASP A 17 -2.81 -18.41 -3.48
CA ASP A 17 -1.57 -18.97 -2.91
C ASP A 17 -0.45 -18.94 -3.95
N MET A 18 -0.74 -19.35 -5.19
CA MET A 18 0.20 -19.23 -6.29
C MET A 18 0.55 -17.75 -6.59
N TYR A 19 -0.42 -16.84 -6.58
CA TYR A 19 -0.13 -15.40 -6.76
C TYR A 19 0.74 -14.82 -5.62
N ASN A 20 0.61 -15.36 -4.42
CA ASN A 20 1.37 -14.94 -3.24
C ASN A 20 2.71 -15.65 -3.07
N LEU A 21 2.97 -16.70 -3.85
CA LEU A 21 4.26 -17.35 -3.87
C LEU A 21 5.38 -16.39 -4.31
N ARG A 22 6.50 -16.46 -3.62
CA ARG A 22 7.69 -15.65 -3.90
C ARG A 22 8.88 -16.55 -4.25
N ASP A 23 9.78 -16.01 -5.06
CA ASP A 23 11.09 -16.60 -5.29
C ASP A 23 12.06 -16.28 -4.14
N GLU A 24 13.27 -16.82 -4.23
CA GLU A 24 14.37 -16.58 -3.27
C GLU A 24 14.75 -15.09 -3.12
N ASN A 25 14.43 -14.26 -4.13
CA ASN A 25 14.67 -12.82 -4.13
C ASN A 25 13.46 -12.02 -3.63
N GLY A 26 12.41 -12.69 -3.14
CA GLY A 26 11.19 -12.08 -2.64
C GLY A 26 10.28 -11.48 -3.73
N LYS A 27 10.54 -11.75 -5.02
CA LYS A 27 9.69 -11.35 -6.14
C LYS A 27 8.56 -12.36 -6.34
N ARG A 28 7.45 -11.93 -6.95
CA ARG A 28 6.33 -12.85 -7.26
C ARG A 28 6.80 -13.91 -8.26
N LYS A 29 6.55 -15.19 -7.96
CA LYS A 29 6.88 -16.28 -8.88
C LYS A 29 5.95 -16.33 -10.10
N TYR A 30 4.68 -15.95 -9.91
CA TYR A 30 3.67 -15.95 -10.96
C TYR A 30 3.00 -14.58 -11.09
N SER A 31 2.82 -14.12 -12.33
CA SER A 31 1.98 -12.95 -12.64
C SER A 31 0.51 -13.34 -12.72
N GLN A 32 -0.39 -12.36 -12.66
CA GLN A 32 -1.82 -12.59 -12.88
C GLN A 32 -2.10 -13.16 -14.29
N ARG A 33 -1.24 -12.90 -15.29
CA ARG A 33 -1.39 -13.46 -16.64
C ARG A 33 -1.01 -14.93 -16.69
N ASP A 34 0.06 -15.30 -15.98
CA ASP A 34 0.52 -16.69 -15.89
C ASP A 34 -0.55 -17.56 -15.23
N LEU A 35 -1.12 -17.06 -14.13
CA LEU A 35 -2.22 -17.73 -13.43
C LEU A 35 -3.47 -17.82 -14.29
N ALA A 36 -3.85 -16.74 -14.97
CA ALA A 36 -5.00 -16.77 -15.87
C ALA A 36 -4.87 -17.86 -16.93
N LYS A 37 -3.68 -17.98 -17.54
CA LYS A 37 -3.37 -19.05 -18.50
C LYS A 37 -3.41 -20.43 -17.86
N HIS A 38 -2.85 -20.58 -16.66
CA HIS A 38 -2.80 -21.86 -15.94
C HIS A 38 -4.19 -22.40 -15.57
N PHE A 39 -5.05 -21.53 -15.03
CA PHE A 39 -6.38 -21.92 -14.55
C PHE A 39 -7.48 -21.87 -15.64
N GLY A 40 -7.14 -21.40 -16.85
CA GLY A 40 -8.09 -21.25 -17.94
C GLY A 40 -9.11 -20.13 -17.70
N THR A 41 -8.65 -19.01 -17.15
CA THR A 41 -9.45 -17.81 -16.86
C THR A 41 -8.81 -16.56 -17.48
N ASN A 42 -9.35 -15.39 -17.20
CA ASN A 42 -8.77 -14.11 -17.61
C ASN A 42 -8.02 -13.45 -16.43
N HIS A 43 -7.00 -12.65 -16.74
CA HIS A 43 -6.24 -11.91 -15.74
C HIS A 43 -7.12 -10.97 -14.88
N PRO A 44 -8.16 -10.30 -15.41
CA PRO A 44 -9.10 -9.54 -14.60
C PRO A 44 -9.71 -10.36 -13.45
N TYR A 45 -10.16 -11.58 -13.72
CA TYR A 45 -10.70 -12.49 -12.70
C TYR A 45 -9.66 -12.82 -11.62
N VAL A 46 -8.43 -13.18 -12.00
CA VAL A 46 -7.33 -13.40 -11.04
C VAL A 46 -7.08 -12.16 -10.19
N GLY A 47 -7.18 -10.97 -10.78
CA GLY A 47 -7.04 -9.71 -10.07
C GLY A 47 -8.25 -9.30 -9.23
N ALA A 48 -9.43 -9.85 -9.48
CA ALA A 48 -10.65 -9.63 -8.70
C ALA A 48 -10.63 -10.53 -7.46
N ILE A 49 -10.44 -11.85 -7.65
CA ILE A 49 -10.36 -12.79 -6.52
C ILE A 49 -9.29 -12.36 -5.54
N ASN A 50 -8.10 -11.96 -5.97
CA ASN A 50 -7.04 -11.52 -5.03
C ASN A 50 -7.44 -10.33 -4.13
N LYS A 51 -8.51 -9.60 -4.48
CA LYS A 51 -9.06 -8.48 -3.69
C LYS A 51 -10.36 -8.82 -2.95
N ASP A 52 -10.86 -10.04 -3.05
CA ASP A 52 -11.94 -10.53 -2.19
C ASP A 52 -11.33 -11.17 -0.94
N ASN A 53 -11.99 -11.05 0.21
CA ASN A 53 -11.67 -11.73 1.43
C ASN A 53 -11.99 -13.24 1.26
N PRO A 54 -11.00 -14.14 1.29
CA PRO A 54 -11.26 -15.57 1.08
C PRO A 54 -11.99 -16.22 2.26
N GLU A 55 -11.98 -15.62 3.44
CA GLU A 55 -12.64 -16.15 4.63
C GLU A 55 -14.15 -15.93 4.56
N THR A 56 -14.58 -14.82 3.94
CA THR A 56 -16.01 -14.46 3.82
C THR A 56 -16.56 -14.66 2.42
N GLY A 57 -15.70 -14.70 1.39
CA GLY A 57 -16.10 -14.67 -0.02
C GLY A 57 -16.54 -13.29 -0.52
N GLU A 58 -16.51 -12.27 0.36
CA GLU A 58 -16.92 -10.91 0.04
C GLU A 58 -15.73 -10.00 -0.26
N LYS A 59 -15.97 -8.80 -0.79
CA LYS A 59 -14.91 -7.79 -0.98
C LYS A 59 -14.35 -7.35 0.38
N PHE A 60 -13.04 -7.09 0.47
CA PHE A 60 -12.50 -6.41 1.67
C PHE A 60 -13.22 -5.08 1.91
N GLU A 61 -13.59 -4.82 3.16
CA GLU A 61 -14.33 -3.63 3.57
C GLU A 61 -13.49 -2.36 3.40
N SER A 62 -12.17 -2.51 3.54
CA SER A 62 -11.22 -1.40 3.48
C SER A 62 -9.89 -1.79 2.85
N LEU A 63 -9.17 -0.79 2.35
CA LEU A 63 -7.80 -0.96 1.89
C LEU A 63 -6.88 -1.41 3.03
N THR A 64 -7.16 -0.99 4.26
CA THR A 64 -6.41 -1.37 5.46
C THR A 64 -6.55 -2.86 5.74
N GLU A 65 -7.78 -3.37 5.72
CA GLU A 65 -8.06 -4.79 5.91
C GLU A 65 -7.37 -5.65 4.84
N TYR A 66 -7.53 -5.31 3.56
CA TYR A 66 -6.84 -5.99 2.45
C TYR A 66 -5.32 -6.05 2.63
N ASN A 67 -4.73 -4.93 3.05
CA ASN A 67 -3.29 -4.84 3.27
C ASN A 67 -2.81 -5.68 4.45
N ASN A 68 -3.60 -5.72 5.54
CA ASN A 68 -3.30 -6.57 6.70
C ASN A 68 -3.45 -8.05 6.35
N TYR A 69 -4.52 -8.42 5.64
CA TYR A 69 -4.67 -9.77 5.10
C TYR A 69 -3.47 -10.17 4.23
N THR A 70 -3.05 -9.32 3.30
CA THR A 70 -1.89 -9.59 2.43
C THR A 70 -0.59 -9.75 3.24
N ALA A 71 -0.44 -9.02 4.35
CA ALA A 71 0.70 -9.20 5.25
C ALA A 71 0.62 -10.54 5.99
N ARG A 72 -0.56 -10.94 6.46
CA ARG A 72 -0.83 -12.25 7.09
C ARG A 72 -0.58 -13.44 6.19
N GLN A 73 -0.58 -13.27 4.87
CA GLN A 73 -0.18 -14.35 3.96
C GLN A 73 1.33 -14.55 3.85
N ARG A 74 2.13 -13.78 4.59
CA ARG A 74 3.59 -13.89 4.61
C ARG A 74 4.02 -14.51 5.93
N ILE A 75 5.00 -15.42 5.85
CA ILE A 75 5.65 -16.01 7.02
C ILE A 75 6.82 -15.13 7.43
N ASN A 76 6.91 -14.82 8.72
CA ASN A 76 8.07 -14.24 9.36
C ASN A 76 9.17 -15.31 9.44
N PRO A 77 10.31 -15.12 8.75
CA PRO A 77 11.41 -16.09 8.77
C PRO A 77 12.04 -16.31 10.15
N GLU A 78 11.90 -15.34 11.07
CA GLU A 78 12.49 -15.43 12.41
C GLU A 78 11.63 -16.26 13.37
N THR A 79 10.29 -16.19 13.25
CA THR A 79 9.36 -16.90 14.14
C THR A 79 8.74 -18.14 13.51
N GLY A 80 8.73 -18.23 12.19
CA GLY A 80 7.99 -19.25 11.44
C GLY A 80 6.47 -19.00 11.39
N GLU A 81 5.99 -17.91 12.00
CA GLU A 81 4.57 -17.56 12.08
C GLU A 81 4.18 -16.53 11.02
N LYS A 82 2.88 -16.38 10.75
CA LYS A 82 2.37 -15.32 9.86
C LYS A 82 2.50 -13.95 10.53
N PHE A 83 2.80 -12.90 9.76
CA PHE A 83 2.72 -11.53 10.30
C PHE A 83 1.28 -11.19 10.69
N GLU A 84 1.07 -10.48 11.80
CA GLU A 84 -0.26 -10.09 12.27
C GLU A 84 -0.83 -8.89 11.52
N SER A 85 0.06 -8.02 11.01
CA SER A 85 -0.33 -6.77 10.33
C SER A 85 0.69 -6.31 9.29
N ARG A 86 0.25 -5.37 8.43
CA ARG A 86 1.16 -4.69 7.50
C ARG A 86 2.22 -3.87 8.23
N ALA A 87 1.87 -3.26 9.37
CA ALA A 87 2.81 -2.45 10.14
C ALA A 87 3.97 -3.30 10.67
N GLU A 88 3.65 -4.46 11.24
CA GLU A 88 4.64 -5.42 11.71
C GLU A 88 5.54 -5.92 10.57
N TYR A 89 4.94 -6.32 9.43
CA TYR A 89 5.70 -6.74 8.26
C TYR A 89 6.68 -5.65 7.77
N GLN A 90 6.26 -4.38 7.76
CA GLN A 90 7.13 -3.27 7.37
C GLN A 90 8.25 -3.03 8.38
N ASP A 91 7.96 -3.18 9.66
CA ASP A 91 8.95 -3.01 10.72
C ASP A 91 10.01 -4.11 10.65
N TYR A 92 9.58 -5.38 10.49
CA TYR A 92 10.46 -6.52 10.26
C TYR A 92 11.43 -6.25 9.10
N ASN A 93 10.92 -5.84 7.93
CA ASN A 93 11.78 -5.58 6.77
C ASN A 93 12.79 -4.47 7.03
N SER A 94 12.40 -3.45 7.79
CA SER A 94 13.30 -2.36 8.15
C SER A 94 14.42 -2.85 9.07
N ARG A 95 14.10 -3.75 10.00
CA ARG A 95 15.07 -4.42 10.88
C ARG A 95 16.02 -5.35 10.14
N GLN A 96 15.77 -5.72 8.88
CA GLN A 96 16.74 -6.47 8.09
C GLN A 96 17.79 -5.59 7.41
N ILE A 97 17.65 -4.27 7.48
CA ILE A 97 18.58 -3.32 6.86
C ILE A 97 19.63 -2.88 7.89
N ILE A 98 20.90 -2.96 7.52
CA ILE A 98 22.01 -2.43 8.32
C ILE A 98 22.10 -0.91 8.16
N ASN A 99 22.16 -0.21 9.28
CA ASN A 99 22.47 1.20 9.34
C ASN A 99 23.97 1.41 9.06
N PRO A 100 24.35 2.09 7.97
CA PRO A 100 25.76 2.32 7.63
C PRO A 100 26.51 3.17 8.65
N GLU A 101 25.81 3.99 9.45
CA GLU A 101 26.44 4.86 10.45
C GLU A 101 26.81 4.12 11.73
N THR A 102 26.04 3.09 12.12
CA THR A 102 26.26 2.35 13.38
C THR A 102 26.76 0.93 13.18
N GLY A 103 26.61 0.37 11.98
CA GLY A 103 26.84 -1.05 11.69
C GLY A 103 25.78 -1.99 12.26
N GLU A 104 24.76 -1.46 12.95
CA GLU A 104 23.65 -2.23 13.53
C GLU A 104 22.44 -2.23 12.61
N LYS A 105 21.54 -3.21 12.77
CA LYS A 105 20.21 -3.19 12.13
C LYS A 105 19.38 -1.99 12.62
N PHE A 106 18.56 -1.40 11.75
CA PHE A 106 17.57 -0.42 12.21
C PHE A 106 16.58 -1.07 13.17
N ARG A 107 16.08 -0.32 14.17
CA ARG A 107 15.14 -0.82 15.18
C ARG A 107 13.69 -0.71 14.73
N SER A 108 13.42 0.19 13.79
CA SER A 108 12.07 0.39 13.24
C SER A 108 12.05 1.00 11.85
N ILE A 109 10.89 0.89 11.19
CA ILE A 109 10.61 1.62 9.94
C ILE A 109 10.68 3.14 10.12
N THR A 110 10.35 3.65 11.30
CA THR A 110 10.42 5.09 11.60
C THR A 110 11.87 5.57 11.64
N GLU A 111 12.74 4.80 12.31
CA GLU A 111 14.17 5.09 12.37
C GLU A 111 14.79 5.04 10.98
N TYR A 112 14.54 3.97 10.21
CA TYR A 112 15.05 3.83 8.84
C TYR A 112 14.63 5.01 7.95
N ASN A 113 13.37 5.43 8.01
CA ASN A 113 12.91 6.56 7.22
C ASN A 113 13.53 7.90 7.65
N ASN A 114 13.78 8.09 8.94
CA ASN A 114 14.50 9.26 9.44
C ASN A 114 15.95 9.28 8.97
N TYR A 115 16.64 8.13 9.03
CA TYR A 115 17.98 7.99 8.48
C TYR A 115 18.02 8.37 7.00
N ARG A 116 17.11 7.83 6.18
CA ARG A 116 17.06 8.17 4.74
C ARG A 116 16.86 9.66 4.49
N ALA A 117 15.97 10.30 5.25
CA ALA A 117 15.76 11.74 5.13
C ALA A 117 17.03 12.53 5.47
N ARG A 118 17.79 12.10 6.48
CA ARG A 118 19.09 12.70 6.84
C ARG A 118 20.16 12.52 5.80
N GLN A 119 20.01 11.62 4.82
CA GLN A 119 20.96 11.51 3.71
C GLN A 119 20.68 12.50 2.57
N ILE A 120 19.58 13.25 2.64
CA ILE A 120 19.20 14.22 1.61
C ILE A 120 19.71 15.61 2.01
N ILE A 121 20.35 16.32 1.08
CA ILE A 121 20.78 17.71 1.24
C ILE A 121 19.59 18.63 0.96
N ASN A 122 19.32 19.54 1.89
CA ASN A 122 18.41 20.65 1.69
C ASN A 122 19.06 21.66 0.72
N PRO A 123 18.48 21.91 -0.46
CA PRO A 123 19.08 22.81 -1.45
C PRO A 123 19.04 24.28 -1.01
N GLU A 124 18.19 24.65 -0.04
CA GLU A 124 18.11 26.02 0.47
C GLU A 124 19.22 26.33 1.48
N THR A 125 19.65 25.35 2.28
CA THR A 125 20.65 25.55 3.34
C THR A 125 22.01 24.93 3.03
N GLY A 126 22.08 23.99 2.08
CA GLY A 126 23.27 23.18 1.83
C GLY A 126 23.54 22.11 2.90
N GLU A 127 22.71 22.01 3.94
CA GLU A 127 22.85 21.03 5.02
C GLU A 127 21.94 19.82 4.80
N LYS A 128 22.28 18.69 5.44
CA LYS A 128 21.38 17.52 5.50
C LYS A 128 20.11 17.86 6.29
N PHE A 129 18.96 17.33 5.89
CA PHE A 129 17.76 17.40 6.74
C PHE A 129 17.98 16.69 8.08
N ARG A 130 17.39 17.18 9.17
CA ARG A 130 17.55 16.62 10.52
C ARG A 130 16.56 15.51 10.82
N SER A 131 15.45 15.48 10.08
CA SER A 131 14.40 14.47 10.25
C SER A 131 13.58 14.27 8.98
N ARG A 132 12.81 13.17 8.95
CA ARG A 132 11.82 12.93 7.90
C ARG A 132 10.72 13.98 7.90
N THR A 133 10.30 14.46 9.07
CA THR A 133 9.25 15.48 9.20
C THR A 133 9.71 16.78 8.53
N GLU A 134 10.92 17.24 8.85
CA GLU A 134 11.51 18.43 8.25
C GLU A 134 11.63 18.30 6.72
N TYR A 135 12.12 17.16 6.22
CA TYR A 135 12.18 16.90 4.78
C TYR A 135 10.79 16.96 4.11
N GLN A 136 9.75 16.47 4.79
CA GLN A 136 8.40 16.50 4.25
C GLN A 136 7.78 17.90 4.29
N ASP A 137 8.05 18.67 5.33
CA ASP A 137 7.63 20.08 5.42
C ASP A 137 8.32 20.91 4.34
N TYR A 138 9.62 20.69 4.12
CA TYR A 138 10.35 21.29 3.01
C TYR A 138 9.68 20.99 1.67
N ASN A 139 9.37 19.73 1.38
CA ASN A 139 8.71 19.36 0.12
C ASN A 139 7.33 20.03 -0.02
N ALA A 140 6.55 20.11 1.06
CA ALA A 140 5.27 20.79 1.03
C ALA A 140 5.44 22.29 0.70
N ARG A 141 6.47 22.94 1.25
CA ARG A 141 6.83 24.33 0.94
C ARG A 141 7.29 24.57 -0.50
N GLN A 142 7.55 23.52 -1.28
CA GLN A 142 7.84 23.68 -2.71
C GLN A 142 6.58 23.67 -3.57
N ILE A 143 5.41 23.39 -2.98
CA ILE A 143 4.13 23.33 -3.71
C ILE A 143 3.39 24.65 -3.53
N ILE A 144 2.89 25.21 -4.63
CA ILE A 144 2.01 26.39 -4.63
C ILE A 144 0.59 25.95 -4.32
N ASN A 145 -0.03 26.59 -3.34
CA ASN A 145 -1.43 26.48 -3.04
C ASN A 145 -2.24 27.19 -4.14
N PRO A 146 -3.09 26.47 -4.90
CA PRO A 146 -3.89 27.05 -5.98
C PRO A 146 -4.89 28.12 -5.53
N GLU A 147 -5.35 28.08 -4.28
CA GLU A 147 -6.34 29.03 -3.76
C GLU A 147 -5.71 30.37 -3.37
N THR A 148 -4.46 30.37 -2.92
CA THR A 148 -3.79 31.58 -2.40
C THR A 148 -2.67 32.09 -3.31
N GLY A 149 -2.16 31.25 -4.21
CA GLY A 149 -0.97 31.55 -5.00
C GLY A 149 0.34 31.51 -4.20
N GLU A 150 0.29 31.23 -2.90
CA GLU A 150 1.46 31.13 -2.02
C GLU A 150 1.92 29.67 -1.85
N LYS A 151 3.18 29.48 -1.44
CA LYS A 151 3.67 28.15 -1.04
C LYS A 151 2.98 27.69 0.26
N PHE A 152 2.69 26.40 0.38
CA PHE A 152 2.26 25.84 1.68
C PHE A 152 3.33 26.04 2.75
N ARG A 153 2.95 26.25 4.01
CA ARG A 153 3.90 26.52 5.12
C ARG A 153 4.36 25.24 5.81
N SER A 154 3.58 24.17 5.70
CA SER A 154 3.89 22.87 6.30
C SER A 154 3.24 21.72 5.53
N ARG A 155 3.71 20.50 5.82
CA ARG A 155 3.07 19.28 5.32
C ARG A 155 1.66 19.11 5.86
N THR A 156 1.42 19.53 7.10
CA THR A 156 0.08 19.46 7.71
C THR A 156 -0.89 20.33 6.93
N GLU A 157 -0.53 21.59 6.67
CA GLU A 157 -1.36 22.49 5.87
C GLU A 157 -1.61 21.94 4.46
N TYR A 158 -0.58 21.45 3.79
CA TYR A 158 -0.74 20.81 2.48
C TYR A 158 -1.69 19.60 2.52
N ARG A 159 -1.61 18.79 3.58
CA ARG A 159 -2.51 17.65 3.77
C ARG A 159 -3.95 18.08 4.02
N ASP A 160 -4.15 19.08 4.86
CA ASP A 160 -5.48 19.61 5.17
C ASP A 160 -6.12 20.21 3.92
N TYR A 161 -5.36 20.94 3.11
CA TYR A 161 -5.79 21.41 1.80
C TYR A 161 -6.25 20.24 0.92
N ASN A 162 -5.39 19.22 0.71
CA ASN A 162 -5.75 18.06 -0.11
C ASN A 162 -6.94 17.29 0.45
N ALA A 163 -7.10 17.22 1.77
CA ALA A 163 -8.25 16.58 2.41
C ALA A 163 -9.54 17.30 2.00
N ARG A 164 -9.56 18.64 2.03
CA ARG A 164 -10.71 19.44 1.58
C ARG A 164 -11.00 19.33 0.09
N GLN A 165 -9.99 19.09 -0.73
CA GLN A 165 -10.20 18.88 -2.18
C GLN A 165 -10.80 17.49 -2.49
N ARG A 166 -10.83 16.58 -1.52
CA ARG A 166 -11.43 15.26 -1.69
C ARG A 166 -12.89 15.33 -1.26
N ILE A 167 -13.70 15.64 -2.25
CA ILE A 167 -15.16 15.58 -2.14
C ILE A 167 -15.59 14.18 -2.56
N ASN A 168 -16.42 13.55 -1.73
CA ASN A 168 -17.10 12.33 -2.11
C ASN A 168 -18.10 12.67 -3.23
N PRO A 169 -17.94 12.13 -4.45
CA PRO A 169 -18.79 12.50 -5.57
C PRO A 169 -20.25 12.05 -5.39
N GLU A 170 -20.52 11.11 -4.48
CA GLU A 170 -21.87 10.59 -4.21
C GLU A 170 -22.63 11.45 -3.21
N THR A 171 -21.95 11.99 -2.19
CA THR A 171 -22.61 12.80 -1.14
C THR A 171 -22.40 14.29 -1.34
N GLY A 172 -21.40 14.71 -2.11
CA GLY A 172 -20.98 16.11 -2.22
C GLY A 172 -20.27 16.65 -0.97
N GLU A 173 -20.03 15.80 0.04
CA GLU A 173 -19.35 16.17 1.27
C GLU A 173 -17.85 15.82 1.22
N ASN A 174 -17.05 16.46 2.07
CA ASN A 174 -15.63 16.11 2.19
C ASN A 174 -15.47 14.77 2.91
N PHE A 175 -14.47 13.98 2.51
CA PHE A 175 -14.06 12.84 3.33
C PHE A 175 -13.51 13.33 4.68
N GLU A 176 -13.92 12.68 5.77
CA GLU A 176 -13.50 12.96 7.14
C GLU A 176 -12.02 12.60 7.36
N SER A 177 -11.46 11.70 6.55
CA SER A 177 -10.05 11.31 6.64
C SER A 177 -9.43 10.79 5.33
N GLU A 178 -8.09 10.78 5.26
CA GLU A 178 -7.34 10.08 4.20
C GLU A 178 -7.71 8.61 4.10
N THR A 179 -7.94 7.96 5.26
CA THR A 179 -8.29 6.54 5.31
C THR A 179 -9.64 6.31 4.63
N GLU A 180 -10.63 7.14 4.93
CA GLU A 180 -11.94 7.08 4.32
C GLU A 180 -11.87 7.31 2.80
N TYR A 181 -11.20 8.37 2.35
CA TYR A 181 -10.97 8.63 0.92
C TYR A 181 -10.31 7.44 0.21
N ARG A 182 -9.28 6.83 0.81
CA ARG A 182 -8.62 5.65 0.23
C ARG A 182 -9.54 4.45 0.18
N ASN A 183 -10.35 4.25 1.20
CA ASN A 183 -11.32 3.16 1.25
C ASN A 183 -12.40 3.35 0.19
N TYR A 184 -12.90 4.58 0.01
CA TYR A 184 -13.83 4.91 -1.07
C TYR A 184 -13.25 4.57 -2.45
N ASN A 185 -12.06 5.10 -2.78
CA ASN A 185 -11.42 4.82 -4.07
C ASN A 185 -11.10 3.32 -4.23
N TYR A 186 -10.73 2.64 -3.15
CA TYR A 186 -10.53 1.20 -3.17
C TYR A 186 -11.82 0.49 -3.55
N ARG A 187 -12.93 0.76 -2.85
CA ARG A 187 -14.26 0.19 -3.15
C ARG A 187 -14.71 0.50 -4.57
N LYS A 188 -14.57 1.75 -5.02
CA LYS A 188 -14.91 2.14 -6.38
C LYS A 188 -14.10 1.37 -7.42
N SER A 189 -12.79 1.21 -7.19
CA SER A 189 -11.93 0.37 -8.05
C SER A 189 -12.30 -1.11 -8.06
N LEU A 190 -13.02 -1.61 -7.05
CA LEU A 190 -13.55 -2.98 -7.03
C LEU A 190 -14.86 -3.09 -7.82
N GLU A 191 -15.64 -2.02 -7.88
CA GLU A 191 -16.89 -1.96 -8.64
C GLU A 191 -16.60 -1.88 -10.14
N ASP A 192 -15.79 -0.91 -10.56
CA ASP A 192 -15.52 -0.63 -11.98
C ASP A 192 -14.91 -1.83 -12.73
N ARG A 193 -14.17 -2.71 -12.03
CA ARG A 193 -13.48 -3.87 -12.63
C ARG A 193 -14.39 -5.08 -12.91
N LEU A 194 -15.65 -5.03 -12.50
CA LEU A 194 -16.64 -6.09 -12.78
C LEU A 194 -17.56 -5.72 -13.95
N GLU A 195 -17.56 -4.44 -14.36
CA GLU A 195 -18.36 -3.92 -15.47
C GLU A 195 -17.62 -3.96 -16.83
N GLU A 196 -16.34 -4.38 -16.84
CA GLU A 196 -15.47 -4.55 -18.02
C GLU A 196 -15.28 -6.04 -18.41
#